data_AF-A0AAP0XDN6-F1
#
_entry.id   AF-A0AAP0XDN6-F1
#
_cell.length_a   1.000
_cell.length_b   1.000
_cell.length_c   1.000
_cell.angle_alpha   90.00
_cell.angle_beta   90.00
_cell.angle_gamma   90.00
#
_symmetry.space_group_name_H-M   'P 1'
#
loop_
_entity.id
_entity.type
_entity.pdbx_description
1 polymer ?
#
loop_
_entity_poly.entity_id
_entity_poly.type
_entity_poly.pdbx_seq_one_letter_code
_entity_poly.pdbx_strand_id
1 'polypeptide(L)'
;MNHIKARIEALRKLVDEIKNAETIFERAALFAGIRGLADNLIDDESLNDFAKEKADNIRYHSAAALGLDFAGDHDAEAHLVWVYGDMDTLESAYD
;
A
#
# COMPACT_ATOMS: atom_id res chain seq x y z
N MET A 1 -13.67 15.52 -7.63
CA MET A 1 -12.63 14.52 -7.28
C MET A 1 -13.35 13.28 -6.82
N ASN A 2 -13.16 12.13 -7.47
CA ASN A 2 -13.79 10.88 -7.04
C ASN A 2 -13.23 10.49 -5.65
N HIS A 3 -14.09 10.07 -4.72
CA HIS A 3 -13.68 9.62 -3.39
C HIS A 3 -12.68 8.45 -3.44
N ILE A 4 -12.70 7.63 -4.51
CA ILE A 4 -11.70 6.59 -4.78
C ILE A 4 -10.33 7.21 -5.10
N LYS A 5 -10.28 8.15 -6.05
CA LYS A 5 -9.03 8.81 -6.46
C LYS A 5 -8.34 9.51 -5.29
N ALA A 6 -9.12 10.18 -4.43
CA ALA A 6 -8.60 10.80 -3.23
C ALA A 6 -7.97 9.80 -2.23
N ARG A 7 -8.55 8.59 -2.10
CA ARG A 7 -7.99 7.51 -1.26
C ARG A 7 -6.73 6.92 -1.85
N ILE A 8 -6.68 6.72 -3.17
CA ILE A 8 -5.49 6.23 -3.88
C ILE A 8 -4.34 7.24 -3.74
N GLU A 9 -4.60 8.53 -3.94
CA GLU A 9 -3.60 9.59 -3.75
C GLU A 9 -3.08 9.66 -2.30
N ALA A 10 -3.97 9.46 -1.31
CA ALA A 10 -3.55 9.40 0.09
C ALA A 10 -2.69 8.16 0.37
N LEU A 11 -3.06 7.02 -0.20
CA LEU A 11 -2.30 5.77 -0.09
C LEU A 11 -0.90 5.90 -0.70
N ARG A 12 -0.79 6.50 -1.89
CA ARG A 12 0.49 6.82 -2.54
C ARG A 12 1.43 7.60 -1.62
N LYS A 13 0.93 8.68 -1.01
CA LYS A 13 1.74 9.52 -0.11
C LYS A 13 2.29 8.74 1.07
N LEU A 14 1.52 7.81 1.63
CA LEU A 14 2.01 6.96 2.72
C LEU A 14 3.03 5.93 2.22
N VAL A 15 2.79 5.33 1.05
CA VAL A 15 3.76 4.41 0.41
C VAL A 15 5.10 5.10 0.15
N ASP A 16 5.09 6.34 -0.34
CA ASP A 16 6.30 7.10 -0.67
C ASP A 16 7.19 7.35 0.57
N GLU A 17 6.61 7.34 1.77
CA GLU A 17 7.31 7.54 3.05
C GLU A 17 7.91 6.24 3.63
N ILE A 18 7.65 5.06 3.06
CA ILE A 18 8.15 3.78 3.59
C ILE A 18 9.68 3.80 3.74
N LYS A 19 10.39 4.33 2.74
CA LYS A 19 11.85 4.42 2.74
C LYS A 19 12.43 5.42 3.76
N ASN A 20 11.61 6.34 4.26
CA ASN A 20 12.02 7.38 5.21
C ASN A 20 11.74 6.97 6.68
N ALA A 21 11.06 5.84 6.91
CA ALA A 21 10.68 5.41 8.25
C ALA A 21 11.85 4.72 8.98
N GLU A 22 12.50 5.43 9.90
CA GLU A 22 13.70 4.97 10.59
C GLU A 22 13.37 4.16 11.86
N THR A 23 12.38 4.61 12.62
CA THR A 23 12.01 4.05 13.91
C THR A 23 10.87 3.03 13.81
N ILE A 24 10.79 2.11 14.78
CA ILE A 24 9.67 1.16 14.85
C ILE A 24 8.31 1.85 14.98
N PHE A 25 8.25 3.01 15.65
CA PHE A 25 7.02 3.78 15.78
C PHE A 25 6.56 4.38 14.45
N GLU A 26 7.47 4.97 13.68
CA GLU A 26 7.17 5.50 12.34
C GLU A 26 6.70 4.39 11.41
N ARG A 27 7.39 3.26 11.41
CA ARG A 27 7.00 2.10 10.60
C ARG A 27 5.62 1.57 10.95
N ALA A 28 5.35 1.39 12.24
CA ALA A 28 4.04 0.92 12.70
C ALA A 28 2.91 1.91 12.39
N ALA A 29 3.16 3.21 12.58
CA ALA A 29 2.19 4.26 12.26
C ALA A 29 1.90 4.32 10.75
N LEU A 30 2.94 4.24 9.93
CA LEU A 30 2.82 4.26 8.49
C LEU A 30 2.05 3.04 7.97
N PHE A 31 2.40 1.85 8.46
CA PHE A 31 1.67 0.63 8.11
C PHE A 31 0.20 0.68 8.55
N ALA A 32 -0.10 1.19 9.75
CA ALA A 32 -1.48 1.33 10.20
C ALA A 32 -2.31 2.24 9.26
N GLY A 33 -1.72 3.34 8.78
CA GLY A 33 -2.35 4.22 7.80
C GLY A 33 -2.57 3.55 6.44
N ILE A 34 -1.53 2.88 5.93
CA ILE A 34 -1.59 2.12 4.67
C ILE A 34 -2.68 1.05 4.74
N ARG A 35 -2.67 0.22 5.79
CA ARG A 35 -3.67 -0.82 6.02
C ARG A 35 -5.07 -0.25 6.07
N GLY A 36 -5.29 0.83 6.83
CA GLY A 36 -6.61 1.43 6.94
C GLY A 36 -7.17 1.88 5.60
N LEU A 37 -6.36 2.51 4.75
CA LEU A 37 -6.77 2.92 3.41
C LEU A 37 -6.95 1.75 2.44
N ALA A 38 -6.05 0.77 2.47
CA ALA A 38 -6.14 -0.43 1.66
C ALA A 38 -7.39 -1.26 1.99
N ASP A 39 -7.66 -1.52 3.27
CA ASP A 39 -8.86 -2.23 3.73
C ASP A 39 -10.14 -1.48 3.28
N ASN A 40 -10.15 -0.14 3.37
CA ASN A 40 -11.25 0.69 2.85
C ASN A 40 -11.44 0.62 1.33
N LEU A 41 -10.39 0.33 0.55
CA LEU A 41 -10.48 0.16 -0.90
C LEU A 41 -10.93 -1.26 -1.24
N ILE A 42 -10.42 -2.27 -0.53
CA ILE A 42 -10.82 -3.68 -0.67
C ILE A 42 -12.32 -3.84 -0.43
N ASP A 43 -12.84 -3.22 0.62
CA ASP A 43 -14.24 -3.29 1.01
C ASP A 43 -15.18 -2.44 0.13
N ASP A 44 -14.65 -1.63 -0.80
CA ASP A 44 -15.45 -0.76 -1.65
C ASP A 44 -16.10 -1.54 -2.81
N GLU A 45 -17.42 -1.66 -2.81
CA GLU A 45 -18.17 -2.38 -3.85
C GLU A 45 -18.05 -1.75 -5.25
N SER A 46 -17.65 -0.48 -5.35
CA SER A 46 -17.45 0.20 -6.63
C SER A 46 -16.06 -0.05 -7.24
N LEU A 47 -15.13 -0.63 -6.48
CA LEU A 47 -13.86 -1.10 -7.01
C LEU A 47 -14.01 -2.45 -7.73
N ASN A 48 -13.35 -2.60 -8.87
CA ASN A 48 -13.25 -3.89 -9.54
C ASN A 48 -12.29 -4.83 -8.78
N ASP A 49 -12.43 -6.14 -8.99
CA ASP A 49 -11.66 -7.14 -8.25
C ASP A 49 -10.15 -7.02 -8.45
N PHE A 50 -9.73 -6.60 -9.65
CA PHE A 50 -8.32 -6.37 -9.95
C PHE A 50 -7.74 -5.25 -9.09
N ALA A 51 -8.48 -4.16 -8.88
CA ALA A 51 -8.05 -3.04 -8.04
C ALA A 51 -8.03 -3.41 -6.56
N LYS A 52 -8.97 -4.24 -6.12
CA LYS A 52 -8.99 -4.79 -4.76
C LYS A 52 -7.77 -5.67 -4.50
N GLU A 53 -7.41 -6.53 -5.46
CA GLU A 53 -6.18 -7.31 -5.40
C GLU A 53 -4.95 -6.42 -5.26
N LYS A 54 -4.88 -5.31 -6.03
CA LYS A 54 -3.77 -4.36 -5.90
C LYS A 54 -3.73 -3.68 -4.54
N ALA A 55 -4.87 -3.25 -4.00
CA ALA A 55 -4.94 -2.70 -2.66
C ALA A 55 -4.46 -3.70 -1.59
N ASP A 56 -4.82 -4.98 -1.72
CA ASP A 56 -4.35 -6.03 -0.80
C ASP A 56 -2.85 -6.28 -0.91
N ASN A 57 -2.30 -6.34 -2.13
CA ASN A 57 -0.87 -6.49 -2.34
C ASN A 57 -0.08 -5.31 -1.77
N ILE A 58 -0.58 -4.07 -1.94
CA ILE A 58 0.04 -2.87 -1.34
C ILE A 58 0.10 -3.02 0.17
N ARG A 59 -0.99 -3.46 0.81
CA ARG A 59 -1.02 -3.73 2.26
C ARG A 59 0.03 -4.78 2.64
N TYR A 60 0.04 -5.93 1.97
CA TYR A 60 0.95 -7.03 2.27
C TYR A 60 2.43 -6.63 2.09
N HIS A 61 2.79 -6.10 0.92
CA HIS A 61 4.17 -5.73 0.63
C HIS A 61 4.65 -4.54 1.48
N SER A 62 3.77 -3.62 1.88
CA SER A 62 4.15 -2.55 2.81
C SER A 62 4.53 -3.07 4.19
N ALA A 63 3.81 -4.08 4.69
CA ALA A 63 4.13 -4.71 5.97
C ALA A 63 5.54 -5.34 5.94
N ALA A 64 5.85 -6.07 4.86
CA ALA A 64 7.16 -6.69 4.66
C ALA A 64 8.28 -5.67 4.44
N ALA A 65 8.05 -4.62 3.63
CA ALA A 65 9.02 -3.55 3.39
C ALA A 65 9.36 -2.76 4.66
N LEU A 66 8.38 -2.61 5.57
CA LEU A 66 8.58 -1.97 6.87
C LEU A 66 9.18 -2.93 7.93
N GLY A 67 9.42 -4.20 7.58
CA GLY A 67 9.95 -5.22 8.50
C GLY A 67 8.98 -5.57 9.63
N LEU A 68 7.68 -5.40 9.40
CA LEU A 68 6.61 -5.70 10.37
C LEU A 68 5.96 -7.07 10.12
N ASP A 69 6.28 -7.72 9.01
CA ASP A 69 5.80 -9.04 8.65
C ASP A 69 6.91 -9.88 7.99
N PHE A 70 6.65 -11.18 7.85
CA PHE A 70 7.53 -12.13 7.21
C PHE A 70 7.65 -11.85 5.71
N ALA A 71 8.85 -11.45 5.27
CA ALA A 71 9.17 -11.15 3.87
C ALA A 71 9.40 -12.40 2.98
N GLY A 72 9.13 -13.61 3.49
CA GLY A 72 9.40 -14.84 2.73
C GLY A 72 10.89 -15.05 2.46
N ASP A 73 11.21 -15.47 1.23
CA ASP A 73 12.57 -15.62 0.72
C ASP A 73 13.12 -14.32 0.10
N HIS A 74 12.38 -13.21 0.22
CA HIS A 74 12.72 -11.92 -0.37
C HIS A 74 13.07 -10.90 0.71
N ASP A 75 13.86 -9.90 0.34
CA ASP A 75 14.22 -8.81 1.25
C ASP A 75 13.19 -7.67 1.22
N ALA A 76 13.30 -6.76 2.20
CA ALA A 76 12.42 -5.61 2.33
C ALA A 76 12.49 -4.67 1.10
N GLU A 77 13.62 -4.64 0.39
CA GLU A 77 13.81 -3.79 -0.80
C GLU A 77 13.01 -4.31 -1.99
N ALA A 78 12.99 -5.64 -2.21
CA ALA A 78 12.13 -6.25 -3.22
C ALA A 78 10.65 -5.95 -2.96
N HIS A 79 10.22 -6.05 -1.71
CA HIS A 79 8.85 -5.70 -1.33
C HIS A 79 8.53 -4.23 -1.57
N LEU A 80 9.47 -3.31 -1.31
CA LEU A 80 9.28 -1.89 -1.61
C LEU A 80 9.06 -1.65 -3.12
N VAL A 81 9.82 -2.31 -3.98
CA VAL A 81 9.63 -2.24 -5.44
C VAL A 81 8.25 -2.75 -5.85
N TRP A 82 7.78 -3.84 -5.26
CA TRP A 82 6.46 -4.40 -5.56
C TRP A 82 5.32 -3.50 -5.09
N VAL A 83 5.42 -2.91 -3.89
CA VAL A 83 4.45 -1.88 -3.44
C VAL A 83 4.34 -0.76 -4.48
N TYR A 84 5.46 -0.25 -4.99
CA TYR A 84 5.45 0.80 -6.01
C TYR A 84 4.77 0.34 -7.31
N GLY A 85 5.08 -0.88 -7.78
CA GLY A 85 4.46 -1.43 -8.98
C GLY A 85 2.95 -1.65 -8.86
N ASP A 86 2.48 -2.12 -7.70
CA ASP A 86 1.04 -2.27 -7.45
C ASP A 86 0.35 -0.91 -7.32
N MET A 87 1.01 0.11 -6.73
CA MET A 87 0.49 1.47 -6.70
C MET A 87 0.36 2.09 -8.09
N ASP A 88 1.38 1.96 -8.95
CA ASP A 88 1.34 2.46 -10.34
C ASP A 88 0.18 1.82 -11.12
N THR A 89 -0.03 0.52 -10.90
CA THR A 89 -1.11 -0.24 -11.53
C THR A 89 -2.49 0.21 -11.00
N LEU A 90 -2.62 0.43 -9.69
CA LEU A 90 -3.86 0.87 -9.07
C LEU A 90 -4.25 2.29 -9.53
N GLU A 91 -3.29 3.20 -9.59
CA GLU A 91 -3.51 4.57 -10.11
C GLU A 91 -3.95 4.52 -11.58
N SER A 92 -3.27 3.74 -12.42
CA SER A 92 -3.62 3.60 -13.84
C SER A 92 -5.03 3.06 -14.06
N ALA A 93 -5.55 2.23 -13.15
CA ALA A 93 -6.89 1.67 -13.25
C ALA A 93 -8.01 2.68 -12.93
N TYR A 94 -7.70 3.81 -12.27
CA TYR A 94 -8.67 4.80 -11.77
C TYR A 94 -8.30 6.25 -12.11
N ASP A 95 -7.43 6.45 -13.09
CA ASP A 95 -6.98 7.77 -13.52
C ASP A 95 -8.04 8.58 -14.28
#